data_AF-A0A0Q8XGE4-F1
#
_entry.id   AF-A0A0Q8XGE4-F1
#
_cell.length_a   1.000
_cell.length_b   1.000
_cell.length_c   1.000
_cell.angle_alpha   90.00
_cell.angle_beta   90.00
_cell.angle_gamma   90.00
#
_symmetry.space_group_name_H-M   'P 1'
#
loop_
_entity.id
_entity.type
_entity.pdbx_description
1 polymer ?
#
loop_
_entity_poly.entity_id
_entity_poly.type
_entity_poly.pdbx_seq_one_letter_code
_entity_poly.pdbx_strand_id
1 'polypeptide(L)'
;MRIITPIALAAATLLPGSVGAQGAASRETVRCSFNDGPERACVFTDQASRNGAHRMTFTGPGIRVTFVGRANSGWWSGQLNGKPAMGFERNRGNTVFSTTDLGTRFAWWYARNAHGSY
;
A
#
# COMPACT_ATOMS: atom_id res chain seq x y z
N MET A 1 -68.12 34.18 4.53
CA MET A 1 -67.00 34.19 3.57
C MET A 1 -65.94 33.21 4.10
N ARG A 2 -65.86 32.01 3.51
CA ARG A 2 -64.87 30.97 3.84
C ARG A 2 -63.57 31.26 3.08
N ILE A 3 -62.47 30.60 3.52
CA ILE A 3 -61.24 30.19 2.78
C ILE A 3 -59.99 31.01 3.15
N ILE A 4 -58.77 30.48 3.35
CA ILE A 4 -58.12 29.16 3.58
C ILE A 4 -56.70 29.57 4.07
N THR A 5 -56.17 28.95 5.13
CA THR A 5 -54.77 29.13 5.57
C THR A 5 -53.89 28.06 4.93
N PRO A 6 -52.79 28.37 4.21
CA PRO A 6 -51.90 27.35 3.70
C PRO A 6 -50.89 26.92 4.78
N ILE A 7 -50.86 25.61 5.05
CA ILE A 7 -49.84 24.92 5.83
C ILE A 7 -48.60 24.78 4.95
N ALA A 8 -47.47 25.38 5.36
CA ALA A 8 -46.19 25.17 4.71
C ALA A 8 -45.59 23.82 5.15
N LEU A 9 -45.48 22.86 4.22
CA LEU A 9 -44.71 21.63 4.42
C LEU A 9 -43.21 21.96 4.36
N ALA A 10 -42.51 21.73 5.46
CA ALA A 10 -41.05 21.69 5.48
C ALA A 10 -40.57 20.35 4.90
N ALA A 11 -39.97 20.40 3.71
CA ALA A 11 -39.27 19.25 3.13
C ALA A 11 -37.88 19.12 3.79
N ALA A 12 -37.74 18.18 4.71
CA ALA A 12 -36.44 17.78 5.26
C ALA A 12 -35.72 16.92 4.20
N THR A 13 -34.77 17.52 3.48
CA THR A 13 -33.87 16.81 2.57
C THR A 13 -32.83 16.03 3.39
N LEU A 14 -33.02 14.72 3.48
CA LEU A 14 -31.99 13.78 3.94
C LEU A 14 -30.82 13.81 2.95
N LEU A 15 -29.72 14.46 3.33
CA LEU A 15 -28.46 14.38 2.60
C LEU A 15 -27.94 12.93 2.65
N PRO A 16 -27.65 12.30 1.50
CA PRO A 16 -27.04 10.97 1.49
C PRO A 16 -25.65 11.03 2.12
N GLY A 17 -25.45 10.19 3.14
CA GLY A 17 -24.17 10.05 3.82
C GLY A 17 -23.06 9.72 2.83
N SER A 18 -22.00 10.51 2.85
CA SER A 18 -20.78 10.28 2.10
C SER A 18 -20.09 9.03 2.65
N VAL A 19 -20.29 7.91 1.95
CA VAL A 19 -19.50 6.68 2.14
C VAL A 19 -18.05 7.04 1.80
N GLY A 20 -17.21 7.15 2.83
CA GLY A 20 -15.80 7.47 2.65
C GLY A 20 -15.14 6.42 1.77
N ALA A 21 -14.66 6.84 0.59
CA ALA A 21 -13.88 6.02 -0.32
C ALA A 21 -12.63 5.50 0.41
N GLN A 22 -12.70 4.27 0.89
CA GLN A 22 -11.52 3.52 1.29
C GLN A 22 -10.83 3.10 -0.01
N GLY A 23 -9.71 3.76 -0.29
CA GLY A 23 -8.93 3.55 -1.51
C GLY A 23 -8.69 2.07 -1.74
N ALA A 24 -9.13 1.57 -2.88
CA ALA A 24 -8.88 0.21 -3.31
C ALA A 24 -7.35 0.02 -3.44
N ALA A 25 -6.79 -0.95 -2.72
CA ALA A 25 -5.40 -1.35 -2.91
C ALA A 25 -5.23 -1.83 -4.36
N SER A 26 -4.39 -1.14 -5.15
CA SER A 26 -4.06 -1.62 -6.49
C SER A 26 -3.33 -2.95 -6.37
N ARG A 27 -3.85 -3.97 -7.06
CA ARG A 27 -3.24 -5.30 -7.13
C ARG A 27 -2.43 -5.36 -8.40
N GLU A 28 -1.11 -5.49 -8.26
CA GLU A 28 -0.17 -5.40 -9.37
C GLU A 28 0.75 -6.61 -9.42
N THR A 29 1.23 -6.98 -10.61
CA THR A 29 2.27 -8.02 -10.75
C THR A 29 3.64 -7.37 -10.77
N VAL A 30 4.51 -7.79 -9.86
CA VAL A 30 5.88 -7.29 -9.68
C VAL A 30 6.88 -8.45 -9.71
N ARG A 31 8.16 -8.13 -9.70
CA ARG A 31 9.25 -9.08 -9.44
C ARG A 31 9.65 -8.97 -7.98
N CYS A 32 9.95 -10.09 -7.34
CA CYS A 32 10.57 -10.11 -6.02
C CYS A 32 11.76 -11.04 -5.96
N SER A 33 12.66 -10.77 -5.02
CA SER A 33 13.74 -11.66 -4.59
C SER A 33 13.75 -11.73 -3.06
N PHE A 34 13.93 -12.94 -2.53
CA PHE A 34 14.03 -13.19 -1.09
C PHE A 34 15.44 -13.66 -0.77
N ASN A 35 16.06 -13.05 0.25
CA ASN A 35 17.43 -13.27 0.69
C ASN A 35 18.45 -13.31 -0.46
N ASP A 36 18.35 -12.33 -1.36
CA ASP A 36 19.18 -12.21 -2.57
C ASP A 36 19.13 -13.44 -3.50
N GLY A 37 18.12 -14.29 -3.38
CA GLY A 37 17.87 -15.45 -4.24
C GLY A 37 17.28 -15.07 -5.62
N PRO A 38 16.93 -16.08 -6.45
CA PRO A 38 16.42 -15.83 -7.79
C PRO A 38 15.12 -15.04 -7.77
N GLU A 39 14.98 -14.13 -8.74
CA GLU A 39 13.77 -13.35 -8.91
C GLU A 39 12.57 -14.21 -9.33
N ARG A 40 11.38 -13.83 -8.86
CA ARG A 40 10.12 -14.51 -9.17
C ARG A 40 8.98 -13.50 -9.30
N ALA A 41 7.94 -13.87 -10.04
CA ALA A 41 6.73 -13.08 -10.09
C ALA A 41 6.01 -13.10 -8.74
N CYS A 42 5.50 -11.95 -8.33
CA CYS A 42 4.68 -11.77 -7.14
C CYS A 42 3.48 -10.88 -7.45
N VAL A 43 2.41 -11.08 -6.69
CA VAL A 43 1.32 -10.12 -6.56
C VAL A 43 1.67 -9.12 -5.46
N PHE A 44 1.71 -7.84 -5.79
CA PHE A 44 1.85 -6.72 -4.89
C PHE A 44 0.48 -6.10 -4.60
N THR A 45 0.24 -5.76 -3.34
CA THR A 45 -0.85 -4.89 -2.91
C THR A 45 -0.33 -3.89 -1.89
N ASP A 46 -0.73 -2.63 -2.01
CA ASP A 46 -0.42 -1.59 -1.04
C ASP A 46 -1.68 -1.03 -0.38
N GLN A 47 -1.62 -0.86 0.93
CA GLN A 47 -2.68 -0.25 1.72
C GLN A 47 -2.09 0.90 2.53
N ALA A 48 -2.29 2.12 2.05
CA ALA A 48 -1.97 3.33 2.78
C ALA A 48 -2.99 3.55 3.91
N SER A 49 -2.48 3.82 5.11
CA SER A 49 -3.29 4.21 6.27
C SER A 49 -3.33 5.74 6.41
N ARG A 50 -4.29 6.25 7.20
CA ARG A 50 -4.47 7.69 7.44
C ARG A 50 -3.24 8.39 8.06
N ASN A 51 -2.35 7.63 8.69
CA ASN A 51 -1.15 8.17 9.34
C ASN A 51 0.12 8.09 8.45
N GLY A 52 -0.06 7.83 7.16
CA GLY A 52 1.02 7.71 6.18
C GLY A 52 1.81 6.39 6.24
N ALA A 53 1.43 5.45 7.10
CA ALA A 53 2.01 4.11 7.06
C ALA A 53 1.36 3.28 5.95
N HIS A 54 2.18 2.50 5.26
CA HIS A 54 1.80 1.56 4.21
C HIS A 54 1.88 0.14 4.73
N ARG A 55 0.89 -0.69 4.39
CA ARG A 55 0.97 -2.15 4.50
C ARG A 55 1.13 -2.72 3.09
N MET A 56 2.37 -3.02 2.74
CA MET A 56 2.74 -3.63 1.48
C MET A 56 2.75 -5.15 1.64
N THR A 57 2.00 -5.85 0.81
CA THR A 57 1.99 -7.32 0.78
C THR A 57 2.47 -7.81 -0.57
N PHE A 58 3.38 -8.79 -0.56
CA PHE A 58 3.92 -9.46 -1.73
C PHE A 58 3.62 -10.96 -1.62
N THR A 59 2.88 -11.50 -2.57
CA THR A 59 2.46 -12.91 -2.57
C THR A 59 2.97 -13.62 -3.81
N GLY A 60 3.82 -14.64 -3.63
CA GLY A 60 4.34 -15.51 -4.68
C GLY A 60 4.12 -16.98 -4.36
N PRO A 61 4.64 -17.91 -5.18
CA PRO A 61 4.51 -19.35 -4.93
C PRO A 61 5.16 -19.74 -3.60
N GLY A 62 4.33 -20.19 -2.63
CA GLY A 62 4.78 -20.64 -1.32
C GLY A 62 5.36 -19.55 -0.40
N ILE A 63 5.25 -18.27 -0.77
CA ILE A 63 5.83 -17.17 0.01
C ILE A 63 4.89 -15.97 0.09
N ARG A 64 4.77 -15.42 1.30
CA ARG A 64 4.10 -14.13 1.55
C ARG A 64 5.00 -13.25 2.39
N VAL A 65 5.28 -12.06 1.90
CA VAL A 65 6.08 -11.03 2.59
C VAL A 65 5.20 -9.83 2.85
N THR A 66 5.26 -9.28 4.05
CA THR A 66 4.54 -8.07 4.44
C THR A 66 5.52 -7.06 5.00
N PHE A 67 5.57 -5.87 4.42
CA PHE A 67 6.23 -4.72 5.01
C PHE A 67 5.17 -3.75 5.54
N VAL A 68 5.32 -3.31 6.79
CA VAL A 68 4.48 -2.27 7.39
C VAL A 68 5.37 -1.14 7.84
N GLY A 69 5.26 0.03 7.21
CA GLY A 69 6.18 1.13 7.49
C GLY A 69 5.81 2.43 6.80
N ARG A 70 6.64 3.45 7.02
CA ARG A 70 6.48 4.78 6.41
C ARG A 70 7.63 5.06 5.45
N ALA A 71 7.32 5.76 4.36
CA ALA A 71 8.31 6.36 3.50
C ALA A 71 8.81 7.66 4.13
N ASN A 72 10.13 7.86 4.13
CA ASN A 72 10.80 9.09 4.50
C ASN A 72 11.84 9.36 3.40
N SER A 73 11.58 10.34 2.53
CA SER A 73 12.49 10.83 1.47
C SER A 73 13.65 9.89 1.08
N GLY A 74 13.35 8.84 0.30
CA GLY A 74 14.33 7.89 -0.25
C GLY A 74 14.58 6.63 0.56
N TRP A 75 14.04 6.52 1.78
CA TRP A 75 14.13 5.33 2.62
C TRP A 75 12.78 5.00 3.28
N TRP A 76 12.67 3.78 3.79
CA TRP A 76 11.50 3.27 4.48
C TRP A 76 11.88 2.80 5.88
N SER A 77 11.01 3.03 6.85
CA SER A 77 11.16 2.54 8.22
C SER A 77 9.95 1.75 8.64
N GLY A 78 10.14 0.58 9.23
CA GLY A 78 9.01 -0.21 9.69
C GLY A 78 9.37 -1.63 10.11
N GLN A 79 8.51 -2.57 9.74
CA GLN A 79 8.67 -3.98 10.05
C GLN A 79 8.51 -4.83 8.78
N LEU A 80 9.44 -5.77 8.58
CA LEU A 80 9.37 -6.81 7.57
C LEU A 80 8.96 -8.11 8.25
N ASN A 81 7.78 -8.64 7.92
CA ASN A 81 7.19 -9.83 8.56
C ASN A 81 7.19 -9.75 10.11
N GLY A 82 6.91 -8.56 10.65
CA GLY A 82 6.87 -8.32 12.10
C GLY A 82 8.23 -8.05 12.75
N LYS A 83 9.34 -8.14 12.02
CA LYS A 83 10.68 -7.82 12.52
C LYS A 83 11.08 -6.39 12.13
N PRO A 84 11.73 -5.61 13.01
CA PRO A 84 12.24 -4.28 12.66
C PRO A 84 13.08 -4.30 11.38
N ALA A 85 12.80 -3.39 10.47
CA ALA A 85 13.41 -3.36 9.15
C ALA A 85 13.51 -1.94 8.59
N MET A 86 14.49 -1.77 7.71
CA MET A 86 14.70 -0.58 6.89
C MET A 86 14.54 -0.95 5.43
N GLY A 87 14.00 -0.03 4.64
CA GLY A 87 13.97 -0.13 3.19
C GLY A 87 14.70 1.01 2.53
N PHE A 88 15.27 0.76 1.36
CA PHE A 88 15.85 1.80 0.53
C PHE A 88 15.58 1.51 -0.93
N GLU A 89 15.41 2.58 -1.69
CA GLU A 89 15.22 2.49 -3.13
C GLU A 89 16.59 2.38 -3.80
N ARG A 90 16.89 1.24 -4.43
CA ARG A 90 18.16 1.02 -5.17
C ARG A 90 18.19 1.83 -6.46
N ASN A 91 17.06 1.89 -7.14
CA ASN A 91 16.77 2.72 -8.31
C ASN A 91 15.25 2.86 -8.44
N ARG A 92 14.78 3.73 -9.37
CA ARG A 92 13.37 4.12 -9.43
C ARG A 92 12.44 2.90 -9.49
N GLY A 93 11.65 2.70 -8.44
CA GLY A 93 10.71 1.59 -8.30
C GLY A 93 11.34 0.21 -8.13
N ASN A 94 12.58 0.14 -7.63
CA ASN A 94 13.23 -1.05 -7.08
C ASN A 94 13.61 -0.77 -5.62
N THR A 95 12.92 -1.43 -4.70
CA THR A 95 13.13 -1.23 -3.27
C THR A 95 13.59 -2.51 -2.61
N VAL A 96 14.56 -2.36 -1.72
CA VAL A 96 15.07 -3.45 -0.88
C VAL A 96 14.79 -3.15 0.57
N PHE A 97 14.14 -4.09 1.23
CA PHE A 97 13.93 -4.14 2.66
C PHE A 97 14.91 -5.12 3.30
N SER A 98 15.43 -4.78 4.47
CA SER A 98 16.24 -5.67 5.29
C SER A 98 15.85 -5.51 6.75
N THR A 99 15.80 -6.61 7.48
CA THR A 99 15.76 -6.55 8.94
C THR A 99 17.05 -5.91 9.47
N THR A 100 16.97 -5.29 10.64
CA THR A 100 18.11 -4.59 11.26
C THR A 100 19.26 -5.53 11.61
N ASP A 101 18.96 -6.81 11.88
CA ASP A 101 19.93 -7.88 12.11
C ASP A 101 20.49 -8.48 10.82
N LEU A 102 20.05 -7.99 9.65
CA LEU A 102 20.38 -8.49 8.32
C LEU A 102 20.02 -9.97 8.06
N GLY A 103 19.31 -10.62 8.99
CA GLY A 103 18.90 -12.01 8.88
C GLY A 103 17.79 -12.25 7.84
N THR A 104 17.15 -11.20 7.34
CA THR A 104 16.20 -11.28 6.23
C THR A 104 16.33 -10.07 5.33
N ARG A 105 16.46 -10.33 4.03
CA ARG A 105 16.51 -9.32 2.97
C ARG A 105 15.42 -9.64 1.94
N PHE A 106 14.71 -8.64 1.48
CA PHE A 106 13.65 -8.79 0.49
C PHE A 106 13.68 -7.62 -0.48
N ALA A 107 13.72 -7.92 -1.77
CA ALA A 107 13.71 -6.93 -2.83
C ALA A 107 12.47 -7.07 -3.69
N TRP A 108 11.95 -5.96 -4.20
CA TRP A 108 10.88 -5.96 -5.19
C TRP A 108 11.04 -4.83 -6.21
N TRP A 109 10.55 -5.04 -7.42
CA TRP A 109 10.53 -4.02 -8.47
C TRP A 109 9.41 -4.26 -9.47
N TYR A 110 8.93 -3.19 -10.10
CA TYR A 110 8.09 -3.30 -11.30
C TYR A 110 8.91 -3.94 -12.42
N ALA A 111 8.28 -4.78 -13.26
CA ALA A 111 8.98 -5.48 -14.35
C ALA A 111 9.75 -4.51 -15.28
N ARG A 112 9.19 -3.32 -15.54
CA ARG A 112 9.82 -2.25 -16.31
C ARG A 112 11.06 -1.61 -15.66
N ASN A 113 11.26 -1.82 -14.36
CA ASN A 113 12.37 -1.26 -13.58
C ASN A 113 13.41 -2.33 -13.21
N ALA A 114 13.37 -3.48 -13.88
CA ALA A 114 14.39 -4.50 -13.71
C ALA A 114 15.76 -3.91 -14.07
N HIS A 115 16.73 -4.04 -13.17
CA HIS A 115 18.13 -3.65 -13.39
C HIS A 115 18.43 -2.15 -13.62
N GLY A 116 17.49 -1.24 -13.34
CA GLY A 116 17.78 0.20 -13.40
C GLY A 116 18.10 0.72 -14.81
N SER A 117 17.70 0.00 -15.86
CA SER A 117 17.72 0.54 -17.22
C SER A 117 16.58 1.55 -17.36
N TYR A 118 16.95 2.81 -17.57
CA TYR A 118 16.03 3.89 -17.93
C TYR A 118 15.87 3.97 -19.45
#